data_AF-A0A954WXS9-F1
#
_entry.id   AF-A0A954WXS9-F1
#
_cell.length_a   1.000
_cell.length_b   1.000
_cell.length_c   1.000
_cell.angle_alpha   90.00
_cell.angle_beta   90.00
_cell.angle_gamma   90.00
#
_symmetry.space_group_name_H-M   'P 1'
#
loop_
_entity.id
_entity.type
_entity.pdbx_description
1 polymer ?
#
loop_
_entity_poly.entity_id
_entity_poly.type
_entity_poly.pdbx_seq_one_letter_code
_entity_poly.pdbx_strand_id
1 'polypeptide(L)'
;GLAEGNRIHANRSYGISIGHADTDNVMRNNEITTSGKIGILFRDDARGHDFWPNRNVVENNRIIDSGGSDGVAIDIRGKTKDVKIINNEIRESREPSNRIGIQIGENVGAVAMENNTIHGFAQSVKDLRERKS
;
A
#
# COMPACT_ATOMS: atom_id res chain seq x y z
N GLY A 1 3.57 3.47 15.95
CA GLY A 1 2.69 2.37 16.42
C GLY A 1 3.03 1.06 15.73
N LEU A 2 2.50 -0.08 16.19
CA LEU A 2 2.83 -1.41 15.65
C LEU A 2 1.56 -2.21 15.32
N ALA A 3 1.43 -2.65 14.08
CA ALA A 3 0.44 -3.64 13.65
C ALA A 3 1.17 -4.89 13.19
N GLU A 4 1.15 -5.94 14.01
CA GLU A 4 1.92 -7.17 13.76
C GLU A 4 1.12 -8.46 13.88
N GLY A 5 1.43 -9.42 13.00
CA GLY A 5 0.99 -10.82 13.16
C GLY A 5 -0.51 -11.02 12.97
N ASN A 6 -1.19 -10.06 12.34
CA ASN A 6 -2.63 -10.09 12.18
C ASN A 6 -3.05 -10.89 10.95
N ARG A 7 -4.19 -11.58 11.06
CA ARG A 7 -4.92 -12.13 9.92
C ARG A 7 -6.11 -11.23 9.62
N ILE A 8 -6.07 -10.54 8.48
CA ILE A 8 -7.01 -9.52 8.07
C ILE A 8 -7.68 -10.00 6.77
N HIS A 9 -8.96 -10.34 6.83
CA HIS A 9 -9.64 -11.07 5.76
C HIS A 9 -10.99 -10.45 5.39
N ALA A 10 -11.31 -10.41 4.09
CA ALA A 10 -12.63 -10.08 3.55
C ALA A 10 -13.24 -8.76 4.06
N ASN A 11 -12.40 -7.74 4.31
CA ASN A 11 -12.89 -6.41 4.67
C ASN A 11 -13.64 -5.80 3.49
N ARG A 12 -14.78 -5.13 3.76
CA ARG A 12 -15.60 -4.48 2.73
C ARG A 12 -14.80 -3.48 1.88
N SER A 13 -13.88 -2.74 2.50
CA SER A 13 -13.12 -1.68 1.82
C SER A 13 -11.62 -1.92 1.87
N TYR A 14 -11.03 -1.87 3.06
CA TYR A 14 -9.58 -1.81 3.22
C TYR A 14 -9.11 -2.86 4.23
N GLY A 15 -7.95 -3.46 3.99
CA GLY A 15 -7.29 -4.32 4.98
C GLY A 15 -6.68 -3.48 6.10
N ILE A 16 -5.75 -2.60 5.74
CA ILE A 16 -5.17 -1.58 6.62
C ILE A 16 -5.38 -0.21 5.96
N SER A 17 -5.73 0.80 6.75
CA SER A 17 -5.85 2.18 6.30
C SER A 17 -5.20 3.10 7.31
N ILE A 18 -4.37 4.03 6.86
CA ILE A 18 -3.53 4.90 7.69
C ILE A 18 -3.66 6.36 7.23
N GLY A 19 -3.72 7.33 8.15
CA GLY A 19 -3.75 8.77 7.85
C GLY A 19 -3.84 9.64 9.11
N HIS A 20 -4.37 10.87 9.07
CA HIS A 20 -4.45 11.76 10.25
C HIS A 20 -3.14 11.88 11.09
N ALA A 21 -1.99 12.07 10.43
CA ALA A 21 -0.66 12.08 11.07
C ALA A 21 -0.23 10.77 11.76
N ASP A 22 -0.78 9.63 11.34
CA ASP A 22 -0.24 8.30 11.63
C ASP A 22 1.16 8.17 11.00
N THR A 23 2.18 8.66 11.71
CA THR A 23 3.58 8.62 11.30
C THR A 23 4.36 7.59 12.10
N ASP A 24 5.48 7.13 11.53
CA ASP A 24 6.41 6.22 12.22
C ASP A 24 5.74 4.94 12.76
N ASN A 25 4.77 4.39 12.01
CA ASN A 25 4.19 3.08 12.30
C ASN A 25 4.90 1.98 11.51
N VAL A 26 4.87 0.78 12.09
CA VAL A 26 5.35 -0.45 11.46
C VAL A 26 4.18 -1.40 11.31
N MET A 27 3.92 -1.81 10.08
CA MET A 27 3.02 -2.90 9.73
C MET A 27 3.88 -4.09 9.33
N ARG A 28 3.94 -5.12 10.18
CA ARG A 28 4.82 -6.26 9.94
C ARG A 28 4.17 -7.61 10.09
N ASN A 29 4.60 -8.59 9.29
CA ASN A 29 4.19 -9.99 9.43
C ASN A 29 2.66 -10.17 9.42
N ASN A 30 1.90 -9.31 8.72
CA ASN A 30 0.45 -9.44 8.60
C ASN A 30 0.07 -10.23 7.34
N GLU A 31 -1.01 -11.00 7.41
CA GLU A 31 -1.66 -11.63 6.26
C GLU A 31 -2.97 -10.89 5.94
N ILE A 32 -2.97 -10.15 4.84
CA ILE A 32 -4.08 -9.33 4.36
C ILE A 32 -4.63 -9.96 3.09
N THR A 33 -5.89 -10.42 3.12
CA THR A 33 -6.49 -11.19 2.03
C THR A 33 -7.86 -10.62 1.64
N THR A 34 -8.15 -10.63 0.35
CA THR A 34 -9.49 -10.39 -0.22
C THR A 34 -10.18 -9.10 0.26
N SER A 35 -9.42 -8.02 0.48
CA SER A 35 -9.99 -6.71 0.83
C SER A 35 -10.76 -6.14 -0.35
N GLY A 36 -11.99 -5.63 -0.14
CA GLY A 36 -12.92 -5.31 -1.22
C GLY A 36 -12.51 -4.15 -2.13
N LYS A 37 -11.58 -3.29 -1.71
CA LYS A 37 -11.02 -2.21 -2.55
C LYS A 37 -9.50 -2.21 -2.57
N ILE A 38 -8.87 -2.09 -1.40
CA ILE A 38 -7.41 -1.91 -1.28
C ILE A 38 -6.88 -2.77 -0.13
N GLY A 39 -5.70 -3.38 -0.30
CA GLY A 39 -5.04 -4.11 0.78
C GLY A 39 -4.55 -3.17 1.88
N ILE A 40 -3.61 -2.28 1.55
CA ILE A 40 -3.10 -1.22 2.43
C ILE A 40 -3.27 0.15 1.77
N LEU A 41 -3.96 1.07 2.44
CA LEU A 41 -4.21 2.44 1.98
C LEU A 41 -3.49 3.46 2.86
N PHE A 42 -2.58 4.24 2.27
CA PHE A 42 -2.13 5.51 2.84
C PHE A 42 -3.05 6.62 2.32
N ARG A 43 -3.90 7.14 3.21
CA ARG A 43 -4.92 8.11 2.84
C ARG A 43 -4.30 9.47 2.53
N ASP A 44 -4.89 10.16 1.56
CA ASP A 44 -4.64 11.59 1.39
C ASP A 44 -5.44 12.36 2.43
N ASP A 45 -4.76 12.87 3.46
CA ASP A 45 -5.36 13.65 4.54
C ASP A 45 -5.04 15.13 4.37
N ALA A 46 -5.79 15.79 3.49
CA ALA A 46 -5.56 17.18 3.08
C ALA A 46 -5.90 18.24 4.16
N ARG A 47 -6.15 17.83 5.41
CA ARG A 47 -6.63 18.71 6.49
C ARG A 47 -5.55 19.61 7.13
N GLY A 48 -4.30 19.60 6.63
CA GLY A 48 -3.27 20.55 7.06
C GLY A 48 -1.88 20.30 6.45
N HIS A 49 -0.89 21.12 6.83
CA HIS A 49 0.40 21.23 6.15
C HIS A 49 1.40 20.07 6.34
N ASP A 50 1.12 19.05 7.17
CA ASP A 50 1.97 17.85 7.31
C ASP A 50 1.25 16.62 7.94
N PHE A 51 -0.07 16.46 7.72
CA PHE A 51 -0.85 15.37 8.32
C PHE A 51 -0.84 14.05 7.53
N TRP A 52 0.09 13.93 6.57
CA TRP A 52 0.23 12.70 5.79
C TRP A 52 0.91 11.59 6.61
N PRO A 53 0.61 10.34 6.28
CA PRO A 53 1.17 9.18 6.97
C PRO A 53 2.63 8.91 6.59
N ASN A 54 3.50 9.82 7.00
CA ASN A 54 4.92 9.81 6.68
C ASN A 54 5.71 8.76 7.49
N ARG A 55 6.87 8.34 6.94
CA ARG A 55 7.85 7.49 7.64
C ARG A 55 7.34 6.13 8.14
N ASN A 56 6.26 5.64 7.55
CA ASN A 56 5.74 4.32 7.88
C ASN A 56 6.51 3.20 7.17
N VAL A 57 6.57 2.04 7.80
CA VAL A 57 7.21 0.83 7.28
C VAL A 57 6.16 -0.25 7.08
N VAL A 58 6.12 -0.81 5.88
CA VAL A 58 5.35 -2.01 5.52
C VAL A 58 6.36 -3.11 5.25
N GLU A 59 6.53 -4.04 6.19
CA GLU A 59 7.55 -5.09 6.09
C GLU A 59 7.02 -6.51 6.27
N ASN A 60 7.53 -7.47 5.51
CA ASN A 60 7.22 -8.90 5.69
C ASN A 60 5.71 -9.24 5.68
N ASN A 61 4.87 -8.46 5.01
CA ASN A 61 3.44 -8.73 4.92
C ASN A 61 3.12 -9.59 3.69
N ARG A 62 2.02 -10.35 3.78
CA ARG A 62 1.40 -11.07 2.66
C ARG A 62 0.11 -10.34 2.29
N ILE A 63 0.05 -9.75 1.10
CA ILE A 63 -1.09 -8.97 0.62
C ILE A 63 -1.62 -9.64 -0.64
N ILE A 64 -2.80 -10.28 -0.52
CA ILE A 64 -3.29 -11.23 -1.53
C ILE A 64 -4.70 -10.84 -2.01
N ASP A 65 -4.88 -10.82 -3.33
CA ASP A 65 -6.17 -10.68 -4.02
C ASP A 65 -7.00 -9.46 -3.57
N SER A 66 -6.36 -8.29 -3.54
CA SER A 66 -7.04 -7.04 -3.13
C SER A 66 -7.86 -6.41 -4.26
N GLY A 67 -9.07 -5.99 -3.92
CA GLY A 67 -9.96 -5.19 -4.74
C GLY A 67 -10.72 -5.93 -5.84
N GLY A 68 -11.57 -5.15 -6.54
CA GLY A 68 -12.29 -5.54 -7.75
C GLY A 68 -11.39 -5.54 -9.00
N SER A 69 -11.96 -5.35 -10.19
CA SER A 69 -11.19 -5.36 -11.46
C SER A 69 -10.13 -4.26 -11.54
N ASP A 70 -10.28 -3.18 -10.80
CA ASP A 70 -9.41 -1.99 -10.71
C ASP A 70 -8.71 -1.88 -9.34
N GLY A 71 -8.65 -2.98 -8.59
CA GLY A 71 -8.07 -3.03 -7.25
C GLY A 71 -6.59 -2.68 -7.18
N VAL A 72 -6.17 -2.20 -6.01
CA VAL A 72 -4.76 -1.89 -5.70
C VAL A 72 -4.35 -2.62 -4.42
N ALA A 73 -3.23 -3.34 -4.42
CA ALA A 73 -2.78 -4.01 -3.20
C ALA A 73 -2.19 -3.03 -2.16
N ILE A 74 -1.31 -2.12 -2.58
CA ILE A 74 -0.83 -1.00 -1.74
C ILE A 74 -1.02 0.31 -2.50
N ASP A 75 -1.79 1.24 -1.96
CA ASP A 75 -2.05 2.54 -2.57
C ASP A 75 -1.54 3.69 -1.69
N ILE A 76 -0.57 4.44 -2.20
CA ILE A 76 0.07 5.54 -1.49
C ILE A 76 -0.38 6.87 -2.11
N ARG A 77 -1.05 7.70 -1.30
CA ARG A 77 -1.68 8.95 -1.79
C ARG A 77 -1.17 10.19 -1.05
N GLY A 78 -1.62 11.35 -1.54
CA GLY A 78 -1.33 12.65 -0.96
C GLY A 78 0.14 13.05 -1.08
N LYS A 79 0.64 13.80 -0.09
CA LYS A 79 2.05 14.19 0.02
C LYS A 79 2.81 13.31 1.02
N THR A 80 2.39 12.05 1.15
CA THR A 80 3.06 11.04 1.97
C THR A 80 4.52 10.92 1.56
N LYS A 81 5.45 10.88 2.52
CA LYS A 81 6.89 10.78 2.25
C LYS A 81 7.59 9.79 3.18
N ASP A 82 8.75 9.33 2.73
CA ASP A 82 9.69 8.48 3.46
C ASP A 82 9.11 7.11 3.86
N VAL A 83 8.20 6.56 3.03
CA VAL A 83 7.63 5.24 3.24
C VAL A 83 8.63 4.16 2.84
N LYS A 84 8.68 3.07 3.60
CA LYS A 84 9.47 1.88 3.27
C LYS A 84 8.55 0.69 3.03
N ILE A 85 8.72 0.01 1.91
CA ILE A 85 8.02 -1.23 1.55
C ILE A 85 9.10 -2.30 1.39
N ILE A 86 9.20 -3.23 2.34
CA ILE A 86 10.36 -4.13 2.45
C ILE A 86 9.91 -5.59 2.60
N ASN A 87 10.51 -6.52 1.84
CA ASN A 87 10.29 -7.97 2.02
C ASN A 87 8.81 -8.44 1.96
N ASN A 88 7.92 -7.71 1.29
CA ASN A 88 6.51 -8.10 1.23
C ASN A 88 6.26 -9.10 0.08
N GLU A 89 5.33 -10.03 0.29
CA GLU A 89 4.71 -10.80 -0.78
C GLU A 89 3.39 -10.10 -1.17
N ILE A 90 3.35 -9.58 -2.39
CA ILE A 90 2.17 -8.91 -2.95
C ILE A 90 1.71 -9.75 -4.13
N ARG A 91 0.56 -10.41 -4.01
CA ARG A 91 0.15 -11.44 -4.98
C ARG A 91 -1.30 -11.26 -5.41
N GLU A 92 -1.50 -11.22 -6.71
CA GLU A 92 -2.78 -11.45 -7.34
C GLU A 92 -2.76 -12.86 -7.93
N SER A 93 -3.74 -13.68 -7.55
CA SER A 93 -3.84 -15.08 -7.96
C SER A 93 -5.03 -15.36 -8.86
N ARG A 94 -5.92 -14.38 -9.00
CA ARG A 94 -7.02 -14.38 -9.98
C ARG A 94 -6.51 -13.82 -11.29
N GLU A 95 -7.37 -13.78 -12.30
CA GLU A 95 -7.08 -13.10 -13.56
C GLU A 95 -6.72 -11.62 -13.30
N PRO A 96 -5.58 -11.10 -13.81
CA PRO A 96 -5.02 -9.81 -13.41
C PRO A 96 -6.00 -8.63 -13.52
N SER A 97 -6.89 -8.67 -14.53
CA SER A 97 -7.77 -7.56 -14.89
C SER A 97 -6.98 -6.25 -15.05
N ASN A 98 -7.41 -5.14 -14.44
CA ASN A 98 -6.68 -3.85 -14.43
C ASN A 98 -6.00 -3.60 -13.07
N ARG A 99 -5.75 -4.64 -12.27
CA ARG A 99 -5.25 -4.48 -10.90
C ARG A 99 -3.79 -4.08 -10.86
N ILE A 100 -3.44 -3.35 -9.79
CA ILE A 100 -2.10 -2.82 -9.56
C ILE A 100 -1.55 -3.38 -8.25
N GLY A 101 -0.27 -3.79 -8.25
CA GLY A 101 0.42 -4.21 -7.02
C GLY A 101 0.63 -3.02 -6.09
N ILE A 102 1.48 -2.07 -6.49
CA ILE A 102 1.75 -0.84 -5.74
C ILE A 102 1.45 0.38 -6.61
N GLN A 103 0.63 1.29 -6.11
CA GLN A 103 0.39 2.60 -6.74
C GLN A 103 0.99 3.72 -5.89
N ILE A 104 1.76 4.60 -6.53
CA ILE A 104 2.37 5.79 -5.93
C ILE A 104 1.75 7.02 -6.59
N GLY A 105 1.05 7.84 -5.79
CA GLY A 105 0.40 9.06 -6.25
C GLY A 105 1.38 10.15 -6.70
N GLU A 106 0.89 11.06 -7.54
CA GLU A 106 1.68 12.11 -8.23
C GLU A 106 2.52 12.99 -7.29
N ASN A 107 1.98 13.27 -6.09
CA ASN A 107 2.60 14.16 -5.10
C ASN A 107 3.31 13.41 -3.96
N VAL A 108 3.38 12.08 -4.02
CA VAL A 108 4.06 11.27 -3.00
C VAL A 108 5.56 11.55 -3.05
N GLY A 109 6.18 11.69 -1.89
CA GLY A 109 7.62 11.89 -1.73
C GLY A 109 8.41 10.60 -1.93
N ALA A 110 9.51 10.46 -1.18
CA ALA A 110 10.36 9.28 -1.27
C ALA A 110 9.60 8.01 -0.83
N VAL A 111 9.78 6.94 -1.60
CA VAL A 111 9.31 5.59 -1.27
C VAL A 111 10.47 4.64 -1.55
N ALA A 112 10.97 3.97 -0.52
CA ALA A 112 11.99 2.94 -0.66
C ALA A 112 11.31 1.58 -0.81
N MET A 113 11.70 0.83 -1.85
CA MET A 113 11.22 -0.52 -2.10
C MET A 113 12.40 -1.48 -2.13
N GLU A 114 12.37 -2.50 -1.27
CA GLU A 114 13.45 -3.46 -1.14
C GLU A 114 12.89 -4.88 -1.02
N ASN A 115 13.42 -5.82 -1.80
CA ASN A 115 13.13 -7.26 -1.69
C ASN A 115 11.64 -7.65 -1.68
N ASN A 116 10.76 -6.83 -2.27
CA ASN A 116 9.34 -7.20 -2.42
C ASN A 116 9.16 -8.14 -3.61
N THR A 117 8.34 -9.18 -3.43
CA THR A 117 7.87 -10.02 -4.53
C THR A 117 6.48 -9.57 -4.93
N ILE A 118 6.32 -9.13 -6.19
CA ILE A 118 5.05 -8.65 -6.72
C ILE A 118 4.69 -9.50 -7.94
N HIS A 119 3.52 -10.16 -7.92
CA HIS A 119 3.14 -11.11 -8.97
C HIS A 119 1.64 -11.08 -9.30
N GLY A 120 1.30 -11.32 -10.57
CA GLY A 120 -0.07 -11.55 -11.05
C GLY A 120 -0.92 -10.30 -11.30
N PHE A 121 -0.33 -9.11 -11.16
CA PHE A 121 -1.00 -7.84 -11.43
C PHE A 121 -0.81 -7.41 -12.89
N ALA A 122 -1.77 -6.64 -13.41
CA ALA A 122 -1.63 -6.02 -14.73
C ALA A 122 -0.45 -5.04 -14.76
N GLN A 123 -0.22 -4.36 -13.65
CA GLN A 123 0.96 -3.55 -13.42
C GLN A 123 1.49 -3.78 -12.00
N SER A 124 2.75 -4.22 -11.90
CA SER A 124 3.36 -4.49 -10.59
C SER A 124 3.54 -3.21 -9.76
N VAL A 125 4.08 -2.15 -10.39
CA VAL A 125 4.23 -0.83 -9.78
C VAL A 125 3.76 0.24 -10.77
N LYS A 126 2.85 1.11 -10.31
CA LYS A 126 2.38 2.29 -11.03
C LYS A 126 2.82 3.53 -10.27
N ASP A 127 3.90 4.15 -10.75
CA ASP A 127 4.43 5.39 -10.21
C ASP A 127 3.93 6.57 -11.05
N LEU A 128 3.12 7.43 -10.44
CA LEU A 128 2.52 8.60 -11.10
C LEU A 128 3.35 9.88 -10.90
N ARG A 129 4.46 9.81 -10.17
CA ARG A 129 5.33 10.97 -9.96
C ARG A 129 5.99 11.38 -11.28
N GLU A 130 6.09 12.67 -11.52
CA GLU A 130 6.84 13.18 -12.68
C GLU A 130 8.31 12.80 -12.55
N ARG A 131 8.88 12.23 -13.62
CA ARG A 131 10.33 12.06 -13.71
C ARG A 131 10.94 13.45 -13.93
N LYS A 132 11.65 13.97 -12.93
CA LYS A 132 12.51 15.13 -13.14
C LYS A 132 13.59 14.72 -14.16
N SER A 133 13.52 15.32 -15.33
CA SER A 133 14.51 15.23 -16.43
C SER A 133 15.89 15.70 -15.99
#